data_AF-A0A485JBJ4-F1
#
_entry.id   AF-A0A485JBJ4-F1
#
_cell.length_a   1.000
_cell.length_b   1.000
_cell.length_c   1.000
_cell.angle_alpha   90.00
_cell.angle_beta   90.00
_cell.angle_gamma   90.00
#
_symmetry.space_group_name_H-M   'P 1'
#
loop_
_entity.id
_entity.type
_entity.pdbx_description
1 polymer ?
#
loop_
_entity_poly.entity_id
_entity_poly.type
_entity_poly.pdbx_seq_one_letter_code
_entity_poly.pdbx_strand_id
1 'polypeptide(L)'
;MTNANALPPSKRPALLWGLVCLVMAAALLILLPQSRLNSSVLAMLPKQAMGDIPPALNDGFMQRLDRQLVWLVSPGKEANPRVAQEWLTLLQKSAALGDIKGPMDAASQQAWGAFFWQHRNGLIDPDTRARLQNGGEAQAKWILSQLYSAFSG
;
A
#
# COMPACT_ATOMS: atom_id res chain seq x y z
N MET A 1 -68.50 -24.92 -21.19
CA MET A 1 -67.88 -25.12 -19.86
C MET A 1 -66.88 -23.99 -19.63
N THR A 2 -67.30 -22.95 -18.94
CA THR A 2 -66.50 -21.76 -18.66
C THR A 2 -65.86 -21.91 -17.28
N ASN A 3 -64.53 -21.96 -17.24
CA ASN A 3 -63.75 -22.10 -16.01
C ASN A 3 -64.00 -20.91 -15.07
N ALA A 4 -64.54 -21.17 -13.88
CA ALA A 4 -64.92 -20.17 -12.86
C ALA A 4 -63.74 -19.63 -12.03
N ASN A 5 -62.49 -19.86 -12.45
CA ASN A 5 -61.28 -19.48 -11.70
C ASN A 5 -60.47 -18.33 -12.34
N ALA A 6 -61.08 -17.55 -13.25
CA ALA A 6 -60.41 -16.37 -13.79
C ALA A 6 -60.49 -15.21 -12.79
N LEU A 7 -59.51 -15.13 -11.89
CA LEU A 7 -59.22 -13.91 -11.12
C LEU A 7 -59.10 -12.73 -12.10
N PRO A 8 -59.75 -11.57 -11.82
CA PRO A 8 -59.71 -10.43 -12.72
C PRO A 8 -58.25 -10.00 -12.96
N PRO A 9 -57.84 -9.64 -14.20
CA PRO A 9 -56.45 -9.28 -14.51
C PRO A 9 -56.10 -7.97 -13.83
N SER A 10 -55.67 -8.04 -12.57
CA SER A 10 -55.23 -6.87 -11.82
C SER A 10 -53.76 -6.62 -12.16
N LYS A 11 -53.44 -5.39 -12.61
CA LYS A 11 -52.07 -4.95 -12.94
C LYS A 11 -51.24 -4.62 -11.69
N ARG A 12 -51.88 -4.62 -10.52
CA ARG A 12 -51.30 -4.29 -9.20
C ARG A 12 -50.13 -5.21 -8.80
N PRO A 13 -50.23 -6.55 -8.87
CA PRO A 13 -49.10 -7.44 -8.57
C PRO A 13 -47.92 -7.25 -9.54
N ALA A 14 -48.18 -6.97 -10.82
CA ALA A 14 -47.13 -6.69 -11.80
C ALA A 14 -46.40 -5.36 -11.51
N LEU A 15 -47.14 -4.33 -11.08
CA LEU A 15 -46.56 -3.06 -10.63
C LEU A 15 -45.74 -3.21 -9.34
N LEU A 16 -46.24 -4.02 -8.40
CA LEU A 16 -45.55 -4.33 -7.14
C LEU A 16 -44.25 -5.09 -7.41
N TRP A 17 -44.28 -6.05 -8.33
CA TRP A 17 -43.10 -6.77 -8.79
C TRP A 17 -42.09 -5.86 -9.50
N GLY A 18 -42.58 -4.99 -10.39
CA GLY A 18 -41.74 -3.97 -11.04
C GLY A 18 -41.05 -3.06 -10.03
N LEU A 19 -41.75 -2.61 -8.99
CA LEU A 19 -41.19 -1.81 -7.91
C LEU A 19 -40.08 -2.56 -7.17
N VAL A 20 -40.31 -3.83 -6.83
CA VAL A 20 -39.30 -4.69 -6.15
C VAL A 20 -38.06 -4.84 -7.02
N CYS A 21 -38.22 -5.12 -8.32
CA CYS A 21 -37.09 -5.21 -9.26
C CYS A 21 -36.31 -3.89 -9.34
N LEU A 22 -37.00 -2.75 -9.32
CA LEU A 22 -36.38 -1.43 -9.39
C LEU A 22 -35.59 -1.11 -8.11
N VAL A 23 -36.14 -1.44 -6.94
CA VAL A 23 -35.43 -1.32 -5.65
C VAL A 23 -34.18 -2.19 -5.62
N MET A 24 -34.27 -3.42 -6.11
CA MET A 24 -33.14 -4.34 -6.17
C MET A 24 -32.04 -3.86 -7.13
N ALA A 25 -32.42 -3.29 -8.27
CA ALA A 25 -31.49 -2.68 -9.22
C ALA A 25 -30.82 -1.42 -8.64
N ALA A 26 -31.57 -0.56 -7.95
CA ALA A 26 -31.03 0.61 -7.27
C ALA A 26 -30.04 0.21 -6.16
N ALA A 27 -30.39 -0.80 -5.35
CA ALA A 27 -29.50 -1.33 -4.33
C ALA A 27 -28.20 -1.87 -4.93
N LEU A 28 -28.29 -2.59 -6.07
CA LEU A 28 -27.11 -3.08 -6.78
C LEU A 28 -26.22 -1.94 -7.27
N LEU A 29 -26.80 -0.89 -7.87
CA LEU A 29 -26.04 0.28 -8.34
C LEU A 29 -25.37 1.06 -7.20
N ILE A 30 -25.93 1.04 -5.99
CA ILE A 30 -25.35 1.66 -4.80
C ILE A 30 -24.24 0.79 -4.19
N LEU A 31 -24.41 -0.53 -4.16
CA LEU A 31 -23.43 -1.47 -3.59
C LEU A 31 -22.24 -1.73 -4.53
N LEU A 32 -22.45 -1.70 -5.85
CA LEU A 32 -21.39 -1.94 -6.85
C LEU A 32 -20.15 -1.05 -6.68
N PRO A 33 -20.26 0.29 -6.51
CA PRO A 33 -19.08 1.14 -6.28
C PRO A 33 -18.45 0.95 -4.88
N GLN A 34 -19.16 0.33 -3.94
CA GLN A 34 -18.63 0.01 -2.60
C GLN A 34 -17.86 -1.31 -2.58
N SER A 35 -18.07 -2.19 -3.57
CA SER A 35 -17.30 -3.42 -3.78
C SER A 35 -15.90 -3.10 -4.31
N ARG A 36 -15.06 -2.49 -3.47
CA ARG A 36 -13.62 -2.40 -3.74
C ARG A 36 -13.01 -3.75 -3.43
N LEU A 37 -12.74 -4.53 -4.48
CA LEU A 37 -11.96 -5.77 -4.36
C LEU A 37 -10.57 -5.41 -3.84
N ASN A 38 -10.27 -5.83 -2.62
CA ASN A 38 -8.97 -5.59 -1.99
C ASN A 38 -7.98 -6.64 -2.49
N SER A 39 -7.28 -6.35 -3.58
CA SER A 39 -6.25 -7.22 -4.17
C SER A 39 -4.89 -7.10 -3.48
N SER A 40 -4.83 -6.54 -2.27
CA SER A 40 -3.58 -6.36 -1.54
C SER A 40 -3.13 -7.68 -0.90
N VAL A 41 -2.02 -8.22 -1.37
CA VAL A 41 -1.33 -9.39 -0.77
C VAL A 41 -0.95 -9.10 0.70
N LEU A 42 -0.79 -7.83 1.07
CA LEU A 42 -0.51 -7.41 2.45
C LEU A 42 -1.69 -7.64 3.40
N ALA A 43 -2.93 -7.74 2.90
CA ALA A 43 -4.08 -8.15 3.71
C ALA A 43 -4.06 -9.65 4.08
N MET A 44 -3.21 -10.44 3.40
CA MET A 44 -2.97 -11.85 3.72
C MET A 44 -1.80 -12.05 4.69
N LEU A 45 -1.07 -10.99 5.06
CA LEU A 45 -0.06 -11.09 6.11
C LEU A 45 -0.74 -11.30 7.47
N PRO A 46 -0.29 -12.26 8.29
CA PRO A 46 -0.86 -12.49 9.60
C PRO A 46 -0.77 -11.20 10.43
N LYS A 47 -1.93 -10.73 10.90
CA LYS A 47 -2.11 -9.47 11.66
C LYS A 47 -1.26 -9.39 12.95
N GLN A 48 -0.56 -10.46 13.30
CA GLN A 48 0.26 -10.61 14.51
C GLN A 48 1.68 -10.04 14.40
N ALA A 49 2.12 -9.56 13.22
CA ALA A 49 3.47 -8.99 13.07
C ALA A 49 3.57 -7.47 13.32
N MET A 50 2.45 -6.77 13.53
CA MET A 50 2.45 -5.34 13.84
C MET A 50 1.89 -5.13 15.23
N GLY A 51 2.75 -5.03 16.25
CA GLY A 51 2.33 -4.62 17.59
C GLY A 51 1.64 -3.26 17.56
N ASP A 52 0.63 -3.06 18.42
CA ASP A 52 -0.12 -1.84 18.83
C ASP A 52 -0.14 -0.58 17.92
N ILE A 53 0.04 -0.70 16.61
CA ILE A 53 -0.11 0.41 15.68
C ILE A 53 -1.62 0.61 15.45
N PRO A 54 -2.17 1.82 15.68
CA PRO A 54 -3.58 2.09 15.48
C PRO A 54 -4.00 1.71 14.05
N PRO A 55 -5.14 1.01 13.87
CA PRO A 55 -5.55 0.50 12.57
C PRO A 55 -5.64 1.57 11.48
N ALA A 56 -6.04 2.80 11.83
CA ALA A 56 -6.08 3.94 10.91
C ALA A 56 -4.70 4.35 10.34
N LEU A 57 -3.62 4.16 11.11
CA LEU A 57 -2.25 4.41 10.65
C LEU A 57 -1.78 3.33 9.69
N ASN A 58 -2.14 2.06 9.97
CA ASN A 58 -1.84 0.95 9.09
C ASN A 58 -2.59 1.07 7.76
N ASP A 59 -3.88 1.38 7.80
CA ASP A 59 -4.70 1.58 6.59
C ASP A 59 -4.16 2.72 5.72
N GLY A 60 -3.78 3.85 6.34
CA GLY A 60 -3.17 4.97 5.64
C GLY A 60 -1.77 4.66 5.08
N PHE A 61 -1.02 3.78 5.73
CA PHE A 61 0.27 3.30 5.23
C PHE A 61 0.09 2.36 4.03
N MET A 62 -0.79 1.37 4.15
CA MET A 62 -1.13 0.42 3.09
C MET A 62 -1.68 1.13 1.85
N GLN A 63 -2.53 2.15 2.04
CA GLN A 63 -3.09 2.94 0.94
C GLN A 63 -2.04 3.79 0.21
N ARG A 64 -0.97 4.21 0.88
CA ARG A 64 0.15 4.91 0.22
C ARG A 64 1.09 3.95 -0.46
N LEU A 65 1.40 2.82 0.18
CA LEU A 65 2.34 1.84 -0.35
C LEU A 65 1.82 1.17 -1.63
N ASP A 66 0.52 0.85 -1.68
CA ASP A 66 -0.16 0.31 -2.87
C ASP A 66 -0.21 1.32 -4.03
N ARG A 67 -0.12 2.63 -3.74
CA ARG A 67 -0.19 3.71 -4.73
C ARG A 67 1.17 4.33 -5.07
N GLN A 68 2.25 3.74 -4.57
CA GLN A 68 3.62 4.19 -4.83
C GLN A 68 4.32 3.21 -5.76
N LEU A 69 4.78 3.71 -6.90
CA LEU A 69 5.54 2.96 -7.89
C LEU A 69 6.99 3.41 -7.87
N VAL A 70 7.92 2.45 -7.86
CA VAL A 70 9.36 2.71 -7.93
C VAL A 70 9.90 2.18 -9.25
N TRP A 71 10.57 3.04 -10.02
CA TRP A 71 11.22 2.68 -11.27
C TRP A 71 12.74 2.69 -11.11
N LEU A 72 13.38 1.59 -11.49
CA LEU A 72 14.83 1.51 -11.61
C LEU A 72 15.19 1.68 -13.09
N VAL A 73 15.90 2.76 -13.44
CA VAL A 73 16.33 3.04 -14.82
C VAL A 73 17.81 2.71 -14.96
N SER A 74 18.13 1.72 -15.80
CA SER A 74 19.51 1.37 -16.12
C SER A 74 20.06 2.27 -17.23
N PRO A 75 21.27 2.85 -17.08
CA PRO A 75 21.87 3.71 -18.10
C PRO A 75 22.41 2.93 -19.31
N GLY A 76 22.34 1.60 -19.31
CA GLY A 76 22.85 0.76 -20.39
C GLY A 76 24.38 0.55 -20.29
N LYS A 77 25.07 0.54 -21.42
CA LYS A 77 26.52 0.28 -21.47
C LYS A 77 27.38 1.46 -21.03
N GLU A 78 26.85 2.68 -21.12
CA GLU A 78 27.53 3.91 -20.71
C GLU A 78 26.74 4.56 -19.59
N ALA A 79 27.42 5.08 -18.57
CA ALA A 79 26.79 5.75 -17.44
C ALA A 79 26.24 7.13 -17.86
N ASN A 80 25.14 7.13 -18.61
CA ASN A 80 24.48 8.35 -19.10
C ASN A 80 23.27 8.71 -18.22
N PRO A 81 23.36 9.74 -17.36
CA PRO A 81 22.25 10.15 -16.49
C PRO A 81 21.04 10.72 -17.26
N ARG A 82 21.21 11.09 -18.53
CA ARG A 82 20.12 11.64 -19.36
C ARG A 82 18.98 10.66 -19.57
N VAL A 83 19.27 9.36 -19.62
CA VAL A 83 18.25 8.30 -19.83
C VAL A 83 17.21 8.33 -18.71
N ALA A 84 17.66 8.46 -17.46
CA ALA A 84 16.76 8.58 -16.31
C ALA A 84 15.95 9.89 -16.33
N GLN A 85 16.54 10.97 -16.84
CA GLN A 85 15.91 12.28 -16.90
C GLN A 85 14.83 12.37 -18.01
N GLU A 86 15.08 11.74 -19.16
CA GLU A 86 14.12 11.60 -20.23
C GLU A 86 12.94 10.71 -19.81
N TRP A 87 13.21 9.59 -19.14
CA TRP A 87 12.18 8.74 -18.56
C TRP A 87 11.31 9.49 -17.55
N LEU A 88 11.93 10.26 -16.65
CA LEU A 88 11.21 11.11 -15.71
C LEU A 88 10.30 12.12 -16.43
N THR A 89 10.80 12.74 -17.50
CA THR A 89 10.02 13.70 -18.30
C THR A 89 8.81 13.04 -18.96
N LEU A 90 8.95 11.78 -19.42
CA LEU A 90 7.84 11.00 -19.97
C LEU A 90 6.80 10.68 -18.90
N LEU A 91 7.25 10.28 -17.70
CA LEU A 91 6.35 10.04 -16.57
C LEU A 91 5.59 11.31 -16.20
N GLN A 92 6.27 12.46 -16.11
CA GLN A 92 5.65 13.76 -15.75
C GLN A 92 4.58 14.23 -16.74
N LYS A 93 4.67 13.81 -18.00
CA LYS A 93 3.66 14.09 -19.02
C LYS A 93 2.43 13.18 -18.93
N SER A 94 2.51 12.09 -18.17
CA SER A 94 1.39 11.17 -18.02
C SER A 94 0.38 11.71 -17.00
N ALA A 95 -0.86 11.90 -17.43
CA ALA A 95 -1.94 12.36 -16.54
C ALA A 95 -2.43 11.28 -15.55
N ALA A 96 -1.93 10.04 -15.68
CA ALA A 96 -2.29 8.92 -14.81
C ALA A 96 -1.49 8.92 -13.49
N LEU A 97 -0.39 9.66 -13.42
CA LEU A 97 0.49 9.73 -12.25
C LEU A 97 0.34 11.10 -11.59
N GLY A 98 0.13 11.11 -10.27
CA GLY A 98 -0.13 12.33 -9.51
C GLY A 98 1.14 13.07 -9.11
N ASP A 99 1.88 12.51 -8.15
CA ASP A 99 3.13 13.09 -7.64
C ASP A 99 4.31 12.24 -8.10
N ILE A 100 5.14 12.79 -8.99
CA ILE A 100 6.31 12.10 -9.54
C ILE A 100 7.56 12.71 -8.93
N LYS A 101 8.21 11.93 -8.07
CA LYS A 101 9.48 12.33 -7.46
C LYS A 101 10.64 12.03 -8.41
N GLY A 102 11.49 13.04 -8.60
CA GLY A 102 12.67 12.97 -9.46
C GLY A 102 13.82 12.17 -8.84
N PRO A 103 15.00 12.18 -9.48
CA PRO A 103 16.18 11.52 -8.93
C PRO A 103 16.51 12.05 -7.53
N MET A 104 17.09 11.20 -6.70
CA MET A 104 17.57 11.59 -5.37
C MET A 104 18.74 12.58 -5.53
N ASP A 105 18.43 13.87 -5.45
CA ASP A 105 19.43 14.93 -5.52
C ASP A 105 20.21 15.06 -4.19
N ALA A 106 21.33 15.78 -4.23
CA ALA A 106 22.19 15.94 -3.07
C ALA A 106 21.46 16.56 -1.86
N ALA A 107 20.53 17.49 -2.12
CA ALA A 107 19.72 18.11 -1.08
C ALA A 107 18.78 17.09 -0.39
N SER A 108 18.13 16.24 -1.16
CA SER A 108 17.27 15.16 -0.67
C SER A 108 18.07 14.11 0.08
N GLN A 109 19.28 13.76 -0.39
CA GLN A 109 20.18 12.84 0.33
C GLN A 109 20.55 13.40 1.70
N GLN A 110 20.89 14.68 1.78
CA GLN A 110 21.25 15.33 3.04
C GLN A 110 20.05 15.45 3.99
N ALA A 111 18.86 15.79 3.47
CA ALA A 111 17.63 15.82 4.24
C ALA A 111 17.26 14.43 4.81
N TRP A 112 17.40 13.38 3.98
CA TRP A 112 17.24 11.99 4.42
C TRP A 112 18.24 11.60 5.51
N GLY A 113 19.51 11.95 5.34
CA GLY A 113 20.55 11.70 6.34
C GLY A 113 20.27 12.40 7.67
N ALA A 114 19.85 13.67 7.63
CA ALA A 114 19.49 14.43 8.81
C ALA A 114 18.27 13.83 9.52
N PHE A 115 17.22 13.48 8.77
CA PHE A 115 16.02 12.85 9.30
C PHE A 115 16.34 11.50 9.96
N PHE A 116 17.10 10.64 9.29
CA PHE A 116 17.51 9.35 9.81
C PHE A 116 18.34 9.50 11.08
N TRP A 117 19.30 10.44 11.10
CA TRP A 117 20.10 10.69 12.29
C TRP A 117 19.27 11.16 13.48
N GLN A 118 18.29 12.04 13.26
CA GLN A 118 17.38 12.53 14.30
C GLN A 118 16.47 11.41 14.83
N HIS A 119 15.95 10.55 13.95
CA HIS A 119 14.97 9.51 14.30
C HIS A 119 15.58 8.12 14.45
N ARG A 120 16.91 8.00 14.47
CA ARG A 120 17.64 6.72 14.51
C ARG A 120 17.16 5.80 15.62
N ASN A 121 16.84 6.35 16.79
CA ASN A 121 16.42 5.58 17.97
C ASN A 121 15.05 4.91 17.80
N GLY A 122 14.21 5.44 16.92
CA GLY A 122 12.91 4.87 16.57
C GLY A 122 13.01 3.65 15.67
N LEU A 123 14.12 3.49 14.94
CA LEU A 123 14.38 2.37 14.04
C LEU A 123 15.16 1.22 14.71
N ILE A 124 15.54 1.39 15.98
CA ILE A 124 16.26 0.36 16.74
C ILE A 124 15.27 -0.69 17.23
N ASP A 125 15.48 -1.94 16.83
CA ASP A 125 14.70 -3.09 17.29
C ASP A 125 14.89 -3.33 18.81
N PRO A 126 13.94 -4.01 19.48
CA PRO A 126 14.00 -4.23 20.92
C PRO A 126 15.30 -4.91 21.39
N ASP A 127 15.85 -5.85 20.62
CA ASP A 127 17.05 -6.59 21.00
C ASP A 127 18.30 -5.71 20.92
N THR A 128 18.41 -4.92 19.86
CA THR A 128 19.49 -3.93 19.72
C THR A 128 19.37 -2.85 20.78
N ARG A 129 18.14 -2.43 21.13
CA ARG A 129 17.93 -1.49 22.23
C ARG A 129 18.41 -2.08 23.56
N ALA A 130 18.08 -3.33 23.87
CA ALA A 130 18.56 -4.02 25.06
C ALA A 130 20.09 -4.12 25.10
N ARG A 131 20.73 -4.44 23.96
CA ARG A 131 22.20 -4.48 23.84
C ARG A 131 22.87 -3.11 24.01
N LEU A 132 22.16 -2.02 23.69
CA LEU A 132 22.65 -0.64 23.82
C LEU A 132 22.40 -0.02 25.21
N GLN A 133 21.50 -0.57 26.02
CA GLN A 133 21.13 -0.01 27.35
C GLN A 133 22.33 0.15 28.29
N ASN A 134 23.30 -0.74 28.24
CA ASN A 134 24.46 -0.77 29.15
C ASN A 134 25.76 -0.33 28.45
N GLY A 135 25.73 0.79 27.74
CA GLY A 135 26.95 1.39 27.15
C GLY A 135 27.41 0.78 25.83
N GLY A 136 26.57 -0.01 25.15
CA GLY A 136 26.77 -0.46 23.77
C GLY A 136 27.89 -1.50 23.53
N GLU A 137 28.66 -1.88 24.55
CA GLU A 137 29.72 -2.89 24.42
C GLU A 137 29.15 -4.26 23.99
N ALA A 138 27.98 -4.62 24.49
CA ALA A 138 27.27 -5.85 24.09
C ALA A 138 26.86 -5.82 22.60
N GLN A 139 26.47 -4.65 22.08
CA GLN A 139 26.19 -4.49 20.65
C GLN A 139 27.47 -4.59 19.82
N ALA A 140 28.58 -3.98 20.26
CA ALA A 140 29.86 -4.06 19.57
C ALA A 140 30.37 -5.51 19.46
N LYS A 141 30.29 -6.29 20.55
CA LYS A 141 30.63 -7.72 20.56
C LYS A 141 29.73 -8.54 19.63
N TRP A 142 28.44 -8.22 19.59
CA TRP A 142 27.50 -8.86 18.66
C TRP A 142 27.85 -8.58 17.20
N ILE A 143 28.10 -7.32 16.83
CA ILE A 143 28.52 -6.95 15.47
C ILE A 143 29.82 -7.68 15.08
N LEU A 144 30.79 -7.74 16.01
CA LEU A 144 32.03 -8.46 15.79
C LEU A 144 31.77 -9.96 15.53
N SER A 145 30.89 -10.58 16.32
CA SER A 145 30.51 -11.99 16.12
C SER A 145 29.84 -12.26 14.76
N GLN A 146 29.06 -11.30 14.24
CA GLN A 146 28.46 -11.41 12.91
C GLN A 146 29.51 -11.29 11.80
N LEU A 147 30.44 -10.35 11.94
CA LEU A 147 31.50 -10.12 10.95
C LEU A 147 32.48 -11.30 10.83
N TYR A 148 32.70 -12.03 11.93
CA TYR A 148 33.58 -13.20 11.99
C TYR A 148 32.82 -14.54 12.00
N SER A 149 31.50 -14.53 11.77
CA SER A 149 30.71 -15.76 11.68
C SER A 149 30.91 -16.41 10.30
N ALA A 150 31.26 -17.70 10.28
CA ALA A 150 31.40 -18.47 9.04
C ALA A 150 30.07 -18.72 8.29
N PHE A 151 28.94 -18.27 8.83
CA PHE A 151 27.59 -18.45 8.27
C PHE A 151 26.95 -17.12 7.83
N SER A 152 27.71 -16.02 7.74
CA SER A 152 27.19 -14.69 7.39
C SER A 152 27.11 -14.41 5.87
N GLY A 153 27.06 -15.45 5.02
CA GLY A 153 27.01 -15.35 3.55
C GLY A 153 25.73 -15.93 2.98
#